data_AF-A0A7T4MUT5-F1
#
_entry.id   AF-A0A7T4MUT5-F1
#
_cell.length_a   1.000
_cell.length_b   1.000
_cell.length_c   1.000
_cell.angle_alpha   90.00
_cell.angle_beta   90.00
_cell.angle_gamma   90.00
#
_symmetry.space_group_name_H-M   'P 1'
#
loop_
_entity.id
_entity.type
_entity.pdbx_description
1 polymer ?
#
loop_
_entity_poly.entity_id
_entity_poly.type
_entity_poly.pdbx_seq_one_letter_code
_entity_poly.pdbx_strand_id
1 'polypeptide(L)'
;MGLTHPADLRAWHRWQARRNLPRTLKTAAARGLRRVRRIPEPQPRFTLHLRGEAPELLVALETTGPTQRAALLEPLTHLPERDLAVLAPQEVTEHLPGGPWRTRELTGQQLGQAPELRSVRRVLGVGSYLPVGAAADAWREERDLPFWVVQHGLLVPMAPPLPRAAHLLAFSAADAAYWTEGRPDTTAEVVGSELLWRAGAAPRDAAEVDDAAPVFLGQLHGAELPKIGLIRSCYAFCRKQGAVYRPHPGERDLLSRLVHRWWRRRGIAFDEAGQPLTQLQAPVASVFSTGVLEAAALGLPAWVHHRRPPAWLRELWQRYGMSPWGGPPTPAPARPDVEPARRIAQILTEDRHPSAPHTTAQQEEEPTP
;
A
#
# COMPACT_ATOMS: atom_id res chain seq x y z
N MET A 1 -1.40 5.94 -19.01
CA MET A 1 -0.73 7.10 -18.39
C MET A 1 0.09 6.61 -17.21
N GLY A 2 1.42 6.78 -17.22
CA GLY A 2 2.27 6.36 -16.09
C GLY A 2 2.21 7.23 -14.84
N LEU A 3 3.16 7.01 -13.94
CA LEU A 3 3.35 7.84 -12.75
C LEU A 3 3.70 9.29 -13.09
N THR A 4 3.24 10.21 -12.25
CA THR A 4 3.58 11.65 -12.32
C THR A 4 5.04 11.89 -11.92
N HIS A 5 5.55 11.07 -11.00
CA HIS A 5 6.92 11.15 -10.49
C HIS A 5 7.52 9.73 -10.49
N PRO A 6 7.89 9.18 -11.66
CA PRO A 6 8.36 7.79 -11.78
C PRO A 6 9.75 7.57 -11.14
N ALA A 7 10.57 8.63 -11.02
CA ALA A 7 11.91 8.55 -10.43
C ALA A 7 12.25 9.62 -9.38
N ASP A 8 11.53 10.74 -9.32
CA ASP A 8 11.86 11.84 -8.40
C ASP A 8 11.03 11.76 -7.11
N LEU A 9 11.54 10.99 -6.13
CA LEU A 9 10.95 10.89 -4.79
C LEU A 9 10.88 12.26 -4.09
N ARG A 10 11.84 13.17 -4.35
CA ARG A 10 11.83 14.51 -3.77
C ARG A 10 10.70 15.35 -4.37
N ALA A 11 10.44 15.28 -5.67
CA ALA A 11 9.28 15.91 -6.30
C ALA A 11 7.98 15.35 -5.75
N TRP A 12 7.90 14.03 -5.59
CA TRP A 12 6.76 13.38 -4.98
C TRP A 12 6.49 13.90 -3.56
N HIS A 13 7.50 14.00 -2.70
CA HIS A 13 7.36 14.59 -1.37
C HIS A 13 6.92 16.06 -1.41
N ARG A 14 7.46 16.87 -2.34
CA ARG A 14 7.01 18.27 -2.53
C ARG A 14 5.53 18.32 -2.92
N TRP A 15 5.09 17.46 -3.83
CA TRP A 15 3.69 17.35 -4.22
C TRP A 15 2.80 16.95 -3.02
N GLN A 16 3.19 15.92 -2.27
CA GLN A 16 2.43 15.42 -1.12
C GLN A 16 2.33 16.48 -0.01
N ALA A 17 3.42 17.19 0.27
CA ALA A 17 3.45 18.26 1.26
C ALA A 17 2.52 19.44 0.89
N ARG A 18 2.37 19.76 -0.40
CA ARG A 18 1.44 20.79 -0.88
C ARG A 18 -0.03 20.38 -0.70
N ARG A 19 -0.35 19.08 -0.68
CA ARG A 19 -1.71 18.60 -0.41
C ARG A 19 -2.07 18.63 1.08
N ASN A 20 -1.06 18.59 1.94
CA ASN A 20 -1.18 18.69 3.40
C ASN A 20 -0.74 20.05 3.95
N LEU A 21 -1.03 21.15 3.23
CA LEU A 21 -0.60 22.52 3.54
C LEU A 21 -0.67 22.92 5.04
N PRO A 22 -1.77 22.67 5.78
CA PRO A 22 -1.84 23.02 7.21
C PRO A 22 -0.80 22.28 8.06
N ARG A 23 -0.56 20.99 7.78
CA ARG A 23 0.45 20.19 8.47
C ARG A 23 1.86 20.64 8.08
N THR A 24 2.09 20.92 6.80
CA THR A 24 3.36 21.41 6.27
C THR A 24 3.75 22.76 6.86
N LEU A 25 2.80 23.70 6.97
CA LEU A 25 3.02 25.01 7.59
C LEU A 25 3.32 24.89 9.09
N LYS A 26 2.59 24.02 9.82
CA LYS A 26 2.87 23.73 11.23
C LYS A 26 4.28 23.16 11.43
N THR A 27 4.68 22.20 10.59
CA THR A 27 6.03 21.62 10.64
C THR A 27 7.11 22.64 10.27
N ALA A 28 6.87 23.48 9.26
CA ALA A 28 7.81 24.54 8.86
C ALA A 28 7.98 25.60 9.97
N ALA A 29 6.89 26.03 10.61
CA ALA A 29 6.94 26.95 11.74
C ALA A 29 7.67 26.34 12.95
N ALA A 30 7.41 25.08 13.26
CA ALA A 30 8.11 24.36 14.33
C ALA A 30 9.61 24.22 14.04
N ARG A 31 10.00 23.96 12.78
CA ARG A 31 11.40 23.94 12.34
C ARG A 31 12.07 25.31 12.43
N GLY A 32 11.38 26.37 12.00
CA GLY A 32 11.86 27.75 12.11
C GLY A 32 12.14 28.14 13.55
N LEU A 33 11.20 27.85 14.45
CA LEU A 33 11.35 28.11 15.89
C LEU A 33 12.52 27.33 16.50
N ARG A 34 12.71 26.06 16.10
CA ARG A 34 13.84 25.23 16.55
C ARG A 34 15.18 25.75 16.04
N ARG A 35 15.26 26.18 14.77
CA ARG A 35 16.47 26.81 14.19
C ARG A 35 16.85 28.07 14.94
N VAL A 36 15.88 28.94 15.23
CA VAL A 36 16.09 30.15 16.04
C VAL A 36 16.60 29.79 17.43
N ARG A 37 16.05 28.73 18.04
CA ARG A 37 16.45 28.25 19.37
C ARG A 37 17.67 27.32 19.38
N ARG A 38 18.33 27.07 18.23
CA ARG A 38 19.42 26.10 18.06
C ARG A 38 19.15 24.71 18.67
N ILE A 39 17.87 24.31 18.71
CA ILE A 39 17.47 22.99 19.21
C ILE A 39 17.75 21.99 18.09
N PRO A 40 18.56 20.93 18.33
CA PRO A 40 18.79 19.88 17.33
C PRO A 40 17.46 19.32 16.80
N GLU A 41 17.43 18.99 15.51
CA GLU A 41 16.27 18.26 14.99
C GLU A 41 16.22 16.87 15.65
N PRO A 42 15.08 16.47 16.22
CA PRO A 42 14.94 15.16 16.82
C PRO A 42 15.10 14.14 15.69
N GLN A 43 16.08 13.24 15.84
CA GLN A 43 16.21 12.13 14.90
C GLN A 43 14.99 11.21 15.03
N PRO A 44 14.43 10.71 13.92
CA PRO A 44 13.39 9.70 13.99
C PRO A 44 13.93 8.47 14.74
N ARG A 45 13.13 7.97 15.67
CA ARG A 45 13.40 6.75 16.44
C ARG A 45 12.54 5.64 15.88
N PHE A 46 13.10 4.44 15.90
CA PHE A 46 12.52 3.21 15.40
C PHE A 46 12.72 2.11 16.43
N THR A 47 11.91 1.06 16.33
CA THR A 47 12.10 -0.17 17.10
C THR A 47 12.53 -1.27 16.12
N LEU A 48 13.72 -1.82 16.37
CA LEU A 48 14.21 -3.01 15.70
C LEU A 48 13.75 -4.25 16.47
N HIS A 49 13.11 -5.18 15.78
CA HIS A 49 12.67 -6.46 16.31
C HIS A 49 13.55 -7.55 15.68
N LEU A 50 14.07 -8.45 16.50
CA LEU A 50 15.00 -9.50 16.09
C LEU A 50 14.47 -10.86 16.52
N ARG A 51 14.41 -11.79 15.58
CA ARG A 51 14.19 -13.22 15.83
C ARG A 51 15.47 -13.96 15.42
N GLY A 52 16.03 -14.72 16.34
CA GLY A 52 17.34 -15.35 16.18
C GLY A 52 18.52 -14.37 16.31
N GLU A 53 19.70 -14.80 15.89
CA GLU A 53 20.99 -14.09 16.10
C GLU A 53 21.59 -13.51 14.82
N ALA A 54 21.28 -14.09 13.67
CA ALA A 54 21.89 -13.77 12.38
C ALA A 54 20.83 -13.55 11.29
N PRO A 55 19.98 -12.51 11.40
CA PRO A 55 18.91 -12.27 10.44
C PRO A 55 19.43 -12.04 9.02
N GLU A 56 18.85 -12.73 8.05
CA GLU A 56 19.22 -12.59 6.62
C GLU A 56 18.34 -11.57 5.88
N LEU A 57 17.19 -11.23 6.48
CA LEU A 57 16.17 -10.34 5.92
C LEU A 57 15.83 -9.22 6.90
N LEU A 58 15.84 -7.97 6.41
CA LEU A 58 15.31 -6.82 7.11
C LEU A 58 13.99 -6.36 6.49
N VAL A 59 12.90 -6.42 7.27
CA VAL A 59 11.58 -5.94 6.85
C VAL A 59 11.34 -4.52 7.37
N ALA A 60 11.12 -3.57 6.47
CA ALA A 60 10.72 -2.20 6.78
C ALA A 60 9.18 -2.10 6.87
N LEU A 61 8.64 -2.18 8.09
CA LEU A 61 7.21 -2.13 8.38
C LEU A 61 6.80 -0.74 8.86
N GLU A 62 5.98 -0.02 8.09
CA GLU A 62 5.55 1.33 8.46
C GLU A 62 4.33 1.33 9.37
N THR A 63 3.41 0.39 9.15
CA THR A 63 2.17 0.30 9.91
C THR A 63 1.73 -1.16 10.04
N THR A 64 0.94 -1.45 11.07
CA THR A 64 0.28 -2.76 11.25
C THR A 64 -1.12 -2.78 10.62
N GLY A 65 -1.36 -1.92 9.62
CA GLY A 65 -2.61 -1.89 8.87
C GLY A 65 -2.79 -3.15 8.00
N PRO A 66 -4.04 -3.51 7.64
CA PRO A 66 -4.34 -4.78 6.96
C PRO A 66 -3.52 -5.02 5.68
N THR A 67 -3.33 -3.99 4.86
CA THR A 67 -2.59 -4.11 3.59
C THR A 67 -1.10 -4.40 3.79
N GLN A 68 -0.45 -3.75 4.75
CA GLN A 68 0.97 -4.01 5.04
C GLN A 68 1.19 -5.30 5.81
N ARG A 69 0.26 -5.69 6.69
CA ARG A 69 0.29 -7.02 7.30
C ARG A 69 0.24 -8.11 6.23
N ALA A 70 -0.72 -8.03 5.31
CA ALA A 70 -0.85 -8.95 4.19
C ALA A 70 0.40 -8.97 3.28
N ALA A 71 0.97 -7.80 2.97
CA ALA A 71 2.11 -7.70 2.06
C ALA A 71 3.47 -8.08 2.70
N LEU A 72 3.68 -7.80 3.99
CA LEU A 72 5.00 -7.88 4.63
C LEU A 72 5.09 -8.86 5.80
N LEU A 73 4.01 -9.09 6.56
CA LEU A 73 4.04 -9.99 7.72
C LEU A 73 3.56 -11.39 7.40
N GLU A 74 2.54 -11.53 6.56
CA GLU A 74 2.05 -12.86 6.15
C GLU A 74 3.10 -13.73 5.46
N PRO A 75 3.98 -13.19 4.57
CA PRO A 75 5.10 -13.98 4.05
C PRO A 75 5.99 -14.58 5.14
N LEU A 76 6.16 -13.91 6.27
CA LEU A 76 7.04 -14.36 7.36
C LEU A 76 6.47 -15.57 8.10
N THR A 77 5.15 -15.84 8.00
CA THR A 77 4.52 -17.05 8.55
C THR A 77 5.02 -18.32 7.86
N HIS A 78 5.50 -18.21 6.62
CA HIS A 78 6.09 -19.31 5.86
C HIS A 78 7.61 -19.44 6.05
N LEU A 79 8.20 -18.63 6.95
CA LEU A 79 9.62 -18.63 7.27
C LEU A 79 9.87 -18.93 8.77
N PRO A 80 9.28 -19.95 9.40
CA PRO A 80 9.34 -20.12 10.86
C PRO A 80 10.76 -20.32 11.41
N GLU A 81 11.59 -21.06 10.69
CA GLU A 81 12.96 -21.43 11.11
C GLU A 81 14.04 -20.40 10.73
N ARG A 82 13.64 -19.22 10.21
CA ARG A 82 14.59 -18.20 9.74
C ARG A 82 14.79 -17.11 10.78
N ASP A 83 16.02 -16.65 10.90
CA ASP A 83 16.38 -15.45 11.64
C ASP A 83 15.90 -14.22 10.83
N LEU A 84 15.16 -13.33 11.47
CA LEU A 84 14.51 -12.20 10.82
C LEU A 84 14.69 -10.91 11.62
N ALA A 85 14.77 -9.79 10.90
CA ALA A 85 14.74 -8.46 11.47
C ALA A 85 13.52 -7.67 10.95
N VAL A 86 12.83 -6.96 11.84
CA VAL A 86 11.74 -6.03 11.47
C VAL A 86 12.01 -4.66 12.06
N LEU A 87 12.14 -3.66 11.20
CA LEU A 87 12.20 -2.26 11.60
C LEU A 87 10.80 -1.66 11.54
N ALA A 88 10.38 -1.00 12.62
CA ALA A 88 9.06 -0.38 12.72
C ALA A 88 9.13 0.98 13.44
N PRO A 89 8.12 1.87 13.32
CA PRO A 89 8.15 3.16 14.02
C PRO A 89 7.97 3.05 15.54
N GLN A 90 7.50 1.90 16.02
CA GLN A 90 7.25 1.58 17.43
C GLN A 90 7.30 0.06 17.64
N GLU A 91 7.15 -0.40 18.88
CA GLU A 91 7.02 -1.83 19.19
C GLU A 91 5.74 -2.42 18.60
N VAL A 92 5.87 -3.55 17.89
CA VAL A 92 4.79 -4.23 17.17
C VAL A 92 4.82 -5.76 17.35
N THR A 93 5.54 -6.25 18.37
CA THR A 93 5.75 -7.68 18.64
C THR A 93 4.47 -8.50 18.60
N GLU A 94 3.36 -7.95 19.10
CA GLU A 94 2.03 -8.60 19.12
C GLU A 94 1.47 -8.96 17.73
N HIS A 95 2.01 -8.36 16.67
CA HIS A 95 1.59 -8.59 15.28
C HIS A 95 2.58 -9.44 14.49
N LEU A 96 3.78 -9.70 15.02
CA LEU A 96 4.83 -10.41 14.32
C LEU A 96 4.62 -11.93 14.44
N PRO A 97 4.70 -12.70 13.34
CA PRO A 97 4.54 -14.14 13.41
C PRO A 97 5.79 -14.84 13.96
N GLY A 98 5.56 -15.95 14.65
CA GLY A 98 6.62 -16.73 15.32
C GLY A 98 7.25 -16.00 16.50
N GLY A 99 8.36 -16.54 17.02
CA GLY A 99 9.06 -15.96 18.16
C GLY A 99 10.03 -16.94 18.81
N PRO A 100 10.73 -16.54 19.88
CA PRO A 100 10.62 -15.23 20.56
C PRO A 100 11.25 -14.07 19.78
N TRP A 101 10.74 -12.85 19.99
CA TRP A 101 11.29 -11.62 19.43
C TRP A 101 11.97 -10.77 20.52
N ARG A 102 13.13 -10.22 20.20
CA ARG A 102 13.83 -9.22 21.03
C ARG A 102 13.69 -7.84 20.40
N THR A 103 13.56 -6.80 21.20
CA THR A 103 13.37 -5.43 20.72
C THR A 103 14.53 -4.52 21.14
N ARG A 104 14.84 -3.54 20.28
CA ARG A 104 15.82 -2.50 20.55
C ARG A 104 15.38 -1.20 19.89
N GLU A 105 15.26 -0.13 20.68
CA GLU A 105 15.06 1.20 20.13
C GLU A 105 16.36 1.75 19.53
N LEU A 106 16.27 2.39 18.37
CA LEU A 106 17.41 3.00 17.69
C LEU A 106 17.01 4.20 16.82
N THR A 107 17.96 5.06 16.49
CA THR A 107 17.82 6.08 15.44
C THR A 107 18.31 5.55 14.09
N GLY A 108 18.01 6.26 12.99
CA GLY A 108 18.55 5.90 11.67
C GLY A 108 20.08 5.83 11.63
N GLN A 109 20.78 6.68 12.38
CA GLN A 109 22.24 6.61 12.51
C GLN A 109 22.71 5.35 13.24
N GLN A 110 21.99 4.97 14.30
CA GLN A 110 22.28 3.75 15.07
C GLN A 110 21.96 2.47 14.28
N LEU A 111 21.00 2.52 13.35
CA LEU A 111 20.71 1.41 12.41
C LEU A 111 21.96 1.06 11.57
N GLY A 112 22.67 2.09 11.08
CA GLY A 112 23.94 1.95 10.35
C GLY A 112 25.05 1.26 11.13
N GLN A 113 24.92 1.16 12.46
CA GLN A 113 25.92 0.61 13.36
C GLN A 113 25.46 -0.68 14.07
N ALA A 114 24.26 -1.17 13.79
CA ALA A 114 23.67 -2.33 14.47
C ALA A 114 24.43 -3.62 14.08
N PRO A 115 25.22 -4.23 14.99
CA PRO A 115 25.94 -5.47 14.69
C PRO A 115 25.01 -6.65 14.36
N GLU A 116 23.78 -6.63 14.87
CA GLU A 116 22.76 -7.67 14.66
C GLU A 116 22.32 -7.76 13.19
N LEU A 117 22.52 -6.70 12.41
CA LEU A 117 22.14 -6.65 10.99
C LEU A 117 23.28 -7.00 10.04
N ARG A 118 24.42 -7.47 10.53
CA ARG A 118 25.59 -7.81 9.68
C ARG A 118 25.31 -8.95 8.71
N SER A 119 24.44 -9.89 9.09
CA SER A 119 24.08 -11.04 8.25
C SER A 119 22.97 -10.74 7.24
N VAL A 120 22.34 -9.56 7.32
CA VAL A 120 21.23 -9.19 6.44
C VAL A 120 21.76 -9.02 5.02
N ARG A 121 21.11 -9.71 4.09
CA ARG A 121 21.45 -9.67 2.67
C ARG A 121 20.42 -8.96 1.82
N ARG A 122 19.22 -8.70 2.35
CA ARG A 122 18.09 -8.15 1.58
C ARG A 122 17.20 -7.28 2.47
N VAL A 123 16.62 -6.24 1.88
CA VAL A 123 15.58 -5.43 2.51
C VAL A 123 14.25 -5.70 1.81
N LEU A 124 13.18 -5.88 2.59
CA LEU A 124 11.80 -5.99 2.11
C LEU A 124 10.99 -4.82 2.66
N GLY A 125 10.17 -4.16 1.84
CA GLY A 125 9.29 -3.10 2.30
C GLY A 125 8.26 -2.71 1.25
N VAL A 126 7.51 -1.64 1.50
CA VAL A 126 6.55 -1.09 0.54
C VAL A 126 7.12 0.05 -0.32
N GLY A 127 8.40 0.37 -0.15
CA GLY A 127 9.11 1.48 -0.78
C GLY A 127 9.84 2.34 0.25
N SER A 128 10.45 3.45 -0.20
CA SER A 128 11.27 4.34 0.65
C SER A 128 10.68 5.73 0.88
N TYR A 129 9.38 5.91 0.59
CA TYR A 129 8.66 7.19 0.69
C TYR A 129 8.08 7.48 2.08
N LEU A 130 8.29 6.59 3.04
CA LEU A 130 7.90 6.74 4.45
C LEU A 130 9.14 6.58 5.36
N PRO A 131 9.08 7.02 6.63
CA PRO A 131 10.29 7.14 7.46
C PRO A 131 11.09 5.85 7.71
N VAL A 132 10.43 4.71 7.94
CA VAL A 132 11.09 3.41 8.15
C VAL A 132 11.70 2.93 6.84
N GLY A 133 10.95 2.98 5.75
CA GLY A 133 11.41 2.62 4.41
C GLY A 133 12.59 3.47 3.98
N ALA A 134 12.56 4.77 4.22
CA ALA A 134 13.67 5.69 3.93
C ALA A 134 14.93 5.36 4.74
N ALA A 135 14.78 5.00 6.02
CA ALA A 135 15.91 4.60 6.87
C ALA A 135 16.52 3.26 6.39
N ALA A 136 15.68 2.29 6.03
CA ALA A 136 16.14 1.01 5.49
C ALA A 136 16.78 1.18 4.10
N ASP A 137 16.26 2.08 3.27
CA ASP A 137 16.79 2.41 1.94
C ASP A 137 18.17 3.07 2.02
N ALA A 138 18.35 4.03 2.94
CA ALA A 138 19.67 4.61 3.18
C ALA A 138 20.67 3.56 3.69
N TRP A 139 20.24 2.70 4.64
CA TRP A 139 21.07 1.66 5.22
C TRP A 139 21.50 0.60 4.21
N ARG A 140 20.61 0.19 3.29
CA ARG A 140 20.91 -0.80 2.24
C ARG A 140 21.78 -0.22 1.13
N GLU A 141 21.66 1.07 0.80
CA GLU A 141 22.53 1.73 -0.17
C GLU A 141 24.00 1.71 0.25
N GLU A 142 24.27 1.97 1.53
CA GLU A 142 25.63 1.91 2.10
C GLU A 142 26.26 0.51 2.02
N ARG A 143 25.45 -0.54 1.81
CA ARG A 143 25.85 -1.95 1.84
C ARG A 143 25.64 -2.68 0.52
N ASP A 144 25.21 -1.96 -0.52
CA ASP A 144 24.86 -2.50 -1.83
C ASP A 144 23.90 -3.71 -1.77
N LEU A 145 22.90 -3.64 -0.88
CA LEU A 145 21.92 -4.71 -0.72
C LEU A 145 20.68 -4.46 -1.60
N PRO A 146 20.05 -5.51 -2.14
CA PRO A 146 18.80 -5.39 -2.90
C PRO A 146 17.64 -4.93 -2.02
N PHE A 147 16.79 -4.05 -2.58
CA PHE A 147 15.51 -3.66 -2.00
C PHE A 147 14.36 -4.31 -2.76
N TRP A 148 13.65 -5.20 -2.08
CA TRP A 148 12.44 -5.83 -2.56
C TRP A 148 11.23 -5.01 -2.13
N VAL A 149 10.45 -4.52 -3.09
CA VAL A 149 9.25 -3.71 -2.85
C VAL A 149 8.03 -4.57 -3.06
N VAL A 150 7.20 -4.77 -2.04
CA VAL A 150 5.90 -5.45 -2.18
C VAL A 150 4.82 -4.42 -2.43
N GLN A 151 4.08 -4.57 -3.53
CA GLN A 151 2.87 -3.79 -3.74
C GLN A 151 1.87 -4.12 -2.63
N HIS A 152 1.30 -3.10 -2.00
CA HIS A 152 0.33 -3.28 -0.91
C HIS A 152 -1.02 -2.57 -1.18
N GLY A 153 -1.14 -1.87 -2.31
CA GLY A 153 -2.34 -1.12 -2.64
C GLY A 153 -2.44 -0.84 -4.15
N LEU A 154 -3.57 -0.24 -4.54
CA LEU A 154 -3.81 0.14 -5.93
C LEU A 154 -2.91 1.31 -6.32
N LEU A 155 -2.36 1.25 -7.53
CA LEU A 155 -1.46 2.27 -8.07
C LEU A 155 -2.27 3.34 -8.78
N VAL A 156 -2.07 4.59 -8.34
CA VAL A 156 -2.58 5.80 -8.99
C VAL A 156 -1.41 6.55 -9.63
N PRO A 157 -1.62 7.52 -10.54
CA PRO A 157 -0.51 8.28 -11.12
C PRO A 157 0.33 9.04 -10.08
N MET A 158 -0.24 9.32 -8.92
CA MET A 158 0.44 9.99 -7.80
C MET A 158 1.04 9.00 -6.78
N ALA A 159 1.08 7.71 -7.10
CA ALA A 159 1.79 6.74 -6.27
C ALA A 159 3.29 7.10 -6.21
N PRO A 160 3.95 6.82 -5.08
CA PRO A 160 5.37 7.11 -4.93
C PRO A 160 6.21 6.28 -5.91
N PRO A 161 7.36 6.82 -6.37
CA PRO A 161 8.29 6.04 -7.17
C PRO A 161 8.90 4.90 -6.37
N LEU A 162 9.35 3.87 -7.10
CA LEU A 162 10.20 2.83 -6.54
C LEU A 162 11.57 3.41 -6.12
N PRO A 163 12.20 2.86 -5.05
CA PRO A 163 13.61 3.07 -4.75
C PRO A 163 14.48 2.72 -5.96
N ARG A 164 15.71 3.26 -6.00
CA ARG A 164 16.66 2.94 -7.06
C ARG A 164 17.03 1.45 -7.01
N ALA A 165 17.15 0.82 -8.18
CA ALA A 165 17.53 -0.58 -8.28
C ALA A 165 16.61 -1.56 -7.51
N ALA A 166 15.35 -1.18 -7.31
CA ALA A 166 14.39 -2.02 -6.60
C ALA A 166 13.91 -3.19 -7.46
N HIS A 167 13.62 -4.31 -6.78
CA HIS A 167 12.87 -5.43 -7.35
C HIS A 167 11.43 -5.39 -6.85
N LEU A 168 10.47 -5.17 -7.74
CA LEU A 168 9.05 -5.04 -7.41
C LEU A 168 8.35 -6.41 -7.41
N LEU A 169 7.64 -6.72 -6.33
CA LEU A 169 6.71 -7.82 -6.22
C LEU A 169 5.28 -7.27 -6.41
N ALA A 170 4.76 -7.42 -7.63
CA ALA A 170 3.54 -6.77 -8.11
C ALA A 170 2.30 -7.68 -8.00
N PHE A 171 1.12 -7.06 -7.92
CA PHE A 171 -0.16 -7.78 -7.94
C PHE A 171 -0.46 -8.41 -9.31
N SER A 172 -0.09 -7.74 -10.39
CA SER A 172 -0.37 -8.16 -11.76
C SER A 172 0.73 -7.70 -12.73
N ALA A 173 0.76 -8.28 -13.93
CA ALA A 173 1.67 -7.83 -14.98
C ALA A 173 1.39 -6.36 -15.39
N ALA A 174 0.13 -5.93 -15.37
CA ALA A 174 -0.25 -4.55 -15.65
C ALA A 174 0.27 -3.59 -14.56
N ASP A 175 0.28 -4.01 -13.30
CA ASP A 175 0.85 -3.23 -12.20
C ASP A 175 2.37 -3.16 -12.27
N ALA A 176 3.02 -4.28 -12.59
CA ALA A 176 4.46 -4.32 -12.82
C ALA A 176 4.86 -3.32 -13.91
N ALA A 177 4.25 -3.42 -15.09
CA ALA A 177 4.51 -2.51 -16.21
C ALA A 177 4.22 -1.04 -15.87
N TYR A 178 3.14 -0.77 -15.13
CA TYR A 178 2.77 0.59 -14.73
C TYR A 178 3.77 1.24 -13.78
N TRP A 179 4.25 0.50 -12.78
CA TRP A 179 5.11 1.07 -11.74
C TRP A 179 6.57 1.18 -12.19
N THR A 180 7.03 0.28 -13.06
CA THR A 180 8.40 0.30 -13.62
C THR A 180 8.51 1.09 -14.92
N GLU A 181 7.43 1.71 -15.39
CA GLU A 181 7.45 2.52 -16.61
C GLU A 181 8.52 3.62 -16.54
N GLY A 182 9.43 3.64 -17.51
CA GLY A 182 10.56 4.58 -17.55
C GLY A 182 11.64 4.34 -16.49
N ARG A 183 11.64 3.17 -15.82
CA ARG A 183 12.61 2.77 -14.79
C ARG A 183 13.41 1.53 -15.20
N PRO A 184 14.38 1.67 -16.12
CA PRO A 184 15.22 0.55 -16.56
C PRO A 184 16.12 0.01 -15.44
N ASP A 185 16.30 0.76 -14.37
CA ASP A 185 17.03 0.32 -13.18
C ASP A 185 16.21 -0.63 -12.30
N THR A 186 14.89 -0.76 -12.52
CA THR A 186 14.02 -1.61 -11.70
C THR A 186 13.65 -2.88 -12.42
N THR A 187 13.42 -3.95 -11.66
CA THR A 187 12.89 -5.23 -12.15
C THR A 187 11.59 -5.55 -11.43
N ALA A 188 10.79 -6.47 -11.98
CA ALA A 188 9.52 -6.85 -11.37
C ALA A 188 9.18 -8.33 -11.56
N GLU A 189 8.48 -8.89 -10.59
CA GLU A 189 7.88 -10.22 -10.61
C GLU A 189 6.41 -10.13 -10.15
N VAL A 190 5.53 -10.91 -10.76
CA VAL A 190 4.11 -10.95 -10.41
C VAL A 190 3.88 -12.02 -9.33
N VAL A 191 3.41 -11.60 -8.15
CA VAL A 191 3.15 -12.48 -7.01
C VAL A 191 1.68 -12.51 -6.60
N GLY A 192 0.85 -11.59 -7.08
CA GLY A 192 -0.53 -11.44 -6.65
C GLY A 192 -0.69 -10.64 -5.37
N SER A 193 -1.93 -10.50 -4.90
CA SER A 193 -2.25 -9.78 -3.66
C SER A 193 -2.71 -10.75 -2.59
N GLU A 194 -1.95 -10.89 -1.51
CA GLU A 194 -2.33 -11.75 -0.37
C GLU A 194 -3.70 -11.36 0.20
N LEU A 195 -3.96 -10.04 0.27
CA LEU A 195 -5.24 -9.51 0.75
C LEU A 195 -6.41 -10.00 -0.12
N LEU A 196 -6.28 -9.93 -1.44
CA LEU A 196 -7.34 -10.37 -2.37
C LEU A 196 -7.45 -11.90 -2.43
N TRP A 197 -6.31 -12.61 -2.34
CA TRP A 197 -6.29 -14.07 -2.31
C TRP A 197 -7.06 -14.62 -1.11
N ARG A 198 -6.87 -14.03 0.08
CA ARG A 198 -7.62 -14.38 1.30
C ARG A 198 -9.09 -14.03 1.20
N ALA A 199 -9.42 -12.86 0.65
CA ALA A 199 -10.80 -12.45 0.43
C ALA A 199 -11.55 -13.47 -0.46
N GLY A 200 -10.89 -14.02 -1.47
CA GLY A 200 -11.43 -15.06 -2.34
C GLY A 200 -11.37 -16.49 -1.79
N ALA A 201 -10.92 -16.71 -0.54
CA ALA A 201 -10.78 -18.04 0.04
C ALA A 201 -12.12 -18.71 0.42
N ALA A 202 -13.12 -17.90 0.77
CA ALA A 202 -14.47 -18.36 1.08
C ALA A 202 -15.50 -17.41 0.44
N PRO A 203 -15.74 -17.52 -0.88
CA PRO A 203 -16.74 -16.71 -1.57
C PRO A 203 -18.13 -16.94 -0.98
N ARG A 204 -18.95 -15.90 -0.99
CA ARG A 204 -20.35 -15.94 -0.58
C ARG A 204 -21.26 -15.98 -1.79
N ASP A 205 -22.44 -16.56 -1.60
CA ASP A 205 -23.50 -16.50 -2.60
C ASP A 205 -24.10 -15.09 -2.66
N ALA A 206 -23.93 -14.42 -3.80
CA ALA A 206 -24.38 -13.05 -4.02
C ALA A 206 -25.90 -12.85 -3.85
N ALA A 207 -26.68 -13.93 -3.98
CA ALA A 207 -28.15 -13.92 -3.91
C ALA A 207 -28.69 -13.52 -2.52
N GLU A 208 -27.90 -13.64 -1.45
CA GLU A 208 -28.33 -13.29 -0.09
C GLU A 208 -28.25 -11.78 0.23
N VAL A 209 -27.71 -10.96 -0.69
CA VAL A 209 -27.27 -9.58 -0.38
C VAL A 209 -28.06 -8.49 -1.12
N ASP A 210 -28.95 -8.86 -2.04
CA ASP A 210 -29.52 -7.93 -3.05
C ASP A 210 -30.48 -6.88 -2.44
N ASP A 211 -31.11 -7.17 -1.30
CA ASP A 211 -32.07 -6.26 -0.64
C ASP A 211 -31.43 -5.28 0.36
N ALA A 212 -30.13 -5.39 0.64
CA ALA A 212 -29.45 -4.54 1.61
C ALA A 212 -29.05 -3.17 1.03
N ALA A 213 -29.16 -2.11 1.84
CA ALA A 213 -28.68 -0.80 1.45
C ALA A 213 -27.16 -0.83 1.18
N PRO A 214 -26.68 -0.28 0.05
CA PRO A 214 -25.27 -0.35 -0.30
C PRO A 214 -24.40 0.40 0.71
N VAL A 215 -23.19 -0.09 0.93
CA VAL A 215 -22.19 0.55 1.80
C VAL A 215 -21.19 1.30 0.93
N PHE A 216 -21.08 2.60 1.15
CA PHE A 216 -20.11 3.45 0.47
C PHE A 216 -18.84 3.60 1.30
N LEU A 217 -17.73 3.02 0.85
CA LEU A 217 -16.44 3.11 1.52
C LEU A 217 -15.82 4.49 1.30
N GLY A 218 -15.59 5.20 2.40
CA GLY A 218 -15.02 6.53 2.44
C GLY A 218 -13.57 6.57 2.00
N GLN A 219 -13.20 7.65 1.30
CA GLN A 219 -11.83 7.94 0.87
C GLN A 219 -11.52 9.44 0.97
N LEU A 220 -12.16 10.18 1.89
CA LEU A 220 -11.98 11.66 1.99
C LEU A 220 -10.57 12.10 2.44
N HIS A 221 -9.75 11.14 2.87
CA HIS A 221 -8.34 11.33 3.22
C HIS A 221 -7.41 11.23 1.99
N GLY A 222 -7.90 10.72 0.85
CA GLY A 222 -7.10 10.59 -0.37
C GLY A 222 -6.66 11.94 -0.91
N ALA A 223 -5.37 12.12 -1.13
CA ALA A 223 -4.79 13.35 -1.67
C ALA A 223 -4.86 13.41 -3.20
N GLU A 224 -5.20 12.28 -3.83
CA GLU A 224 -5.16 12.01 -5.27
C GLU A 224 -6.23 12.79 -6.03
N LEU A 225 -7.43 12.88 -5.46
CA LEU A 225 -8.55 13.62 -6.02
C LEU A 225 -8.81 14.93 -5.28
N PRO A 226 -9.32 15.97 -5.97
CA PRO A 226 -9.81 17.16 -5.31
C PRO A 226 -10.89 16.82 -4.28
N LYS A 227 -10.67 17.20 -3.01
CA LYS A 227 -11.54 16.84 -1.88
C LYS A 227 -13.00 17.24 -2.08
N ILE A 228 -13.27 18.38 -2.71
CA ILE A 228 -14.64 18.83 -3.03
C ILE A 228 -15.32 17.89 -4.03
N GLY A 229 -14.58 17.37 -5.02
CA GLY A 229 -15.09 16.41 -6.00
C GLY A 229 -15.47 15.09 -5.35
N LEU A 230 -14.63 14.60 -4.42
CA LEU A 230 -14.91 13.43 -3.59
C LEU A 230 -16.17 13.64 -2.75
N ILE A 231 -16.24 14.71 -1.95
CA ILE A 231 -17.39 15.03 -1.11
C ILE A 231 -18.68 15.07 -1.93
N ARG A 232 -18.68 15.76 -3.08
CA ARG A 232 -19.87 15.87 -3.95
C ARG A 232 -20.28 14.54 -4.55
N SER A 233 -19.32 13.66 -4.86
CA SER A 233 -19.61 12.34 -5.42
C SER A 233 -20.18 11.40 -4.36
N CYS A 234 -19.52 11.28 -3.21
CA CYS A 234 -19.99 10.43 -2.10
C CYS A 234 -21.37 10.89 -1.59
N TYR A 235 -21.55 12.19 -1.37
CA TYR A 235 -22.82 12.75 -0.89
C TYR A 235 -23.97 12.43 -1.86
N ALA A 236 -23.76 12.68 -3.16
CA ALA A 236 -24.78 12.42 -4.17
C ALA A 236 -25.14 10.94 -4.26
N PHE A 237 -24.14 10.06 -4.17
CA PHE A 237 -24.36 8.62 -4.15
C PHE A 237 -25.18 8.18 -2.93
N CYS A 238 -24.71 8.51 -1.72
CA CYS A 238 -25.40 8.11 -0.49
C CYS A 238 -26.83 8.64 -0.44
N ARG A 239 -27.05 9.89 -0.86
CA ARG A 239 -28.41 10.47 -0.92
C ARG A 239 -29.30 9.80 -1.95
N LYS A 240 -28.77 9.44 -3.13
CA LYS A 240 -29.56 8.86 -4.21
C LYS A 240 -29.93 7.40 -3.93
N GLN A 241 -28.98 6.62 -3.40
CA GLN A 241 -29.12 5.17 -3.23
C GLN A 241 -29.49 4.75 -1.80
N GLY A 242 -29.67 5.69 -0.87
CA GLY A 242 -29.87 5.36 0.54
C GLY A 242 -28.65 4.68 1.17
N ALA A 243 -27.46 4.87 0.61
CA ALA A 243 -26.27 4.14 1.01
C ALA A 243 -25.78 4.52 2.42
N VAL A 244 -25.27 3.53 3.16
CA VAL A 244 -24.59 3.74 4.44
C VAL A 244 -23.15 4.16 4.17
N TYR A 245 -22.73 5.30 4.69
CA TYR A 245 -21.35 5.76 4.54
C TYR A 245 -20.45 5.14 5.60
N ARG A 246 -19.36 4.47 5.20
CA ARG A 246 -18.35 3.92 6.10
C ARG A 246 -17.06 4.76 6.00
N PRO A 247 -16.76 5.63 6.97
CA PRO A 247 -15.56 6.47 6.92
C PRO A 247 -14.28 5.64 6.92
N HIS A 248 -13.26 6.05 6.17
CA HIS A 248 -11.94 5.45 6.33
C HIS A 248 -11.33 5.86 7.69
N PRO A 249 -10.58 4.97 8.37
CA PRO A 249 -9.90 5.30 9.64
C PRO A 249 -8.99 6.53 9.55
N GLY A 250 -8.48 6.84 8.36
CA GLY A 250 -7.65 8.02 8.06
C GLY A 250 -8.42 9.35 7.95
N GLU A 251 -9.75 9.35 7.92
CA GLU A 251 -10.58 10.57 7.81
C GLU A 251 -10.71 11.34 9.14
N ARG A 252 -9.56 11.71 9.71
CA ARG A 252 -9.47 12.32 11.04
C ARG A 252 -9.34 13.85 11.01
N ASP A 253 -9.14 14.45 9.84
CA ASP A 253 -8.96 15.89 9.71
C ASP A 253 -10.26 16.67 9.99
N LEU A 254 -10.10 17.93 10.40
CA LEU A 254 -11.22 18.79 10.82
C LEU A 254 -12.29 18.92 9.73
N LEU A 255 -11.87 19.04 8.46
CA LEU A 255 -12.81 19.17 7.35
C LEU A 255 -13.60 17.87 7.14
N SER A 256 -12.96 16.71 7.20
CA SER A 256 -13.67 15.41 7.13
C SER A 256 -14.71 15.29 8.25
N ARG A 257 -14.34 15.62 9.50
CA ARG A 257 -15.28 15.61 10.64
C ARG A 257 -16.46 16.59 10.46
N LEU A 258 -16.20 17.78 9.91
CA LEU A 258 -17.25 18.76 9.60
C LEU A 258 -18.20 18.23 8.52
N VAL A 259 -17.66 17.66 7.45
CA VAL A 259 -18.44 17.03 6.37
C VAL A 259 -19.28 15.88 6.91
N HIS A 260 -18.72 14.99 7.73
CA HIS A 260 -19.46 13.88 8.32
C HIS A 260 -20.63 14.34 9.19
N ARG A 261 -20.42 15.37 10.02
CA ARG A 261 -21.51 15.96 10.82
C ARG A 261 -22.60 16.58 9.94
N TRP A 262 -22.21 17.27 8.86
CA TRP A 262 -23.16 17.82 7.90
C TRP A 262 -23.95 16.73 7.18
N TRP A 263 -23.32 15.63 6.76
CA TRP A 263 -23.98 14.48 6.14
C TRP A 263 -24.98 13.79 7.08
N ARG A 264 -24.61 13.55 8.34
CA ARG A 264 -25.53 13.01 9.35
C ARG A 264 -26.77 13.89 9.51
N ARG A 265 -26.60 15.22 9.62
CA ARG A 265 -27.72 16.18 9.67
C ARG A 265 -28.59 16.19 8.41
N ARG A 266 -28.07 15.70 7.28
CA ARG A 266 -28.80 15.54 6.01
C ARG A 266 -29.33 14.12 5.82
N GLY A 267 -29.34 13.31 6.87
CA GLY A 267 -29.94 11.97 6.90
C GLY A 267 -29.11 10.88 6.23
N ILE A 268 -27.81 11.08 6.01
CA ILE A 268 -26.93 9.99 5.58
C ILE A 268 -26.60 9.14 6.80
N ALA A 269 -26.91 7.84 6.71
CA ALA A 269 -26.53 6.84 7.71
C ALA A 269 -25.01 6.61 7.67
N PHE A 270 -24.41 6.39 8.84
CA PHE A 270 -23.00 6.09 8.99
C PHE A 270 -22.85 4.71 9.60
N ASP A 271 -21.89 3.96 9.09
CA ASP A 271 -21.46 2.73 9.74
C ASP A 271 -20.51 3.06 10.88
N GLU A 272 -20.95 2.77 12.10
CA GLU A 272 -20.19 2.96 13.34
C GLU A 272 -19.70 1.63 13.93
N ALA A 273 -20.16 0.49 13.38
CA ALA A 273 -19.83 -0.85 13.89
C ALA A 273 -18.40 -1.25 13.55
N GLY A 274 -17.83 -0.70 12.48
CA GLY A 274 -16.43 -0.91 12.11
C GLY A 274 -16.09 -2.37 11.77
N GLN A 275 -17.11 -3.17 11.43
CA GLN A 275 -16.91 -4.57 11.10
C GLN A 275 -15.96 -4.73 9.89
N PRO A 276 -15.08 -5.74 9.90
CA PRO A 276 -14.25 -6.08 8.74
C PRO A 276 -15.10 -6.21 7.47
N LEU A 277 -14.52 -5.87 6.30
CA LEU A 277 -15.21 -6.06 5.02
C LEU A 277 -15.63 -7.51 4.79
N THR A 278 -14.85 -8.46 5.31
CA THR A 278 -15.14 -9.90 5.28
C THR A 278 -16.41 -10.29 6.03
N GLN A 279 -16.96 -9.43 6.89
CA GLN A 279 -18.22 -9.67 7.61
C GLN A 279 -19.40 -8.91 6.99
N LEU A 280 -19.16 -8.08 5.99
CA LEU A 280 -20.20 -7.25 5.40
C LEU A 280 -21.18 -8.10 4.57
N GLN A 281 -22.47 -7.86 4.76
CA GLN A 281 -23.56 -8.49 4.00
C GLN A 281 -24.36 -7.41 3.26
N ALA A 282 -23.65 -6.55 2.53
CA ALA A 282 -24.25 -5.47 1.77
C ALA A 282 -23.45 -5.23 0.48
N PRO A 283 -24.09 -4.71 -0.59
CA PRO A 283 -23.38 -4.33 -1.79
C PRO A 283 -22.39 -3.19 -1.49
N VAL A 284 -21.22 -3.19 -2.13
CA VAL A 284 -20.13 -2.27 -1.81
C VAL A 284 -19.91 -1.27 -2.94
N ALA A 285 -19.77 0.01 -2.59
CA ALA A 285 -19.36 1.03 -3.54
C ALA A 285 -18.21 1.87 -2.98
N SER A 286 -17.29 2.31 -3.84
CA SER A 286 -16.28 3.29 -3.46
C SER A 286 -15.83 4.10 -4.67
N VAL A 287 -14.82 4.97 -4.52
CA VAL A 287 -14.29 5.73 -5.65
C VAL A 287 -13.17 4.94 -6.34
N PHE A 288 -12.21 4.43 -5.58
CA PHE A 288 -11.11 3.57 -6.04
C PHE A 288 -10.48 2.82 -4.85
N SER A 289 -11.29 2.33 -3.91
CA SER A 289 -10.79 1.58 -2.75
C SER A 289 -10.45 0.14 -3.13
N THR A 290 -9.34 -0.41 -2.60
CA THR A 290 -9.05 -1.84 -2.66
C THR A 290 -10.21 -2.68 -2.11
N GLY A 291 -10.99 -2.14 -1.17
CA GLY A 291 -12.16 -2.80 -0.61
C GLY A 291 -13.25 -3.17 -1.63
N VAL A 292 -13.27 -2.53 -2.81
CA VAL A 292 -14.16 -2.94 -3.92
C VAL A 292 -13.72 -4.28 -4.48
N LEU A 293 -12.41 -4.49 -4.65
CA LEU A 293 -11.85 -5.75 -5.13
C LEU A 293 -11.95 -6.85 -4.06
N GLU A 294 -11.75 -6.50 -2.79
CA GLU A 294 -11.97 -7.45 -1.67
C GLU A 294 -13.43 -7.90 -1.62
N ALA A 295 -14.38 -6.99 -1.76
CA ALA A 295 -15.81 -7.32 -1.82
C ALA A 295 -16.15 -8.20 -3.03
N ALA A 296 -15.62 -7.87 -4.21
CA ALA A 296 -15.79 -8.69 -5.40
C ALA A 296 -15.17 -10.09 -5.25
N ALA A 297 -13.98 -10.20 -4.64
CA ALA A 297 -13.33 -11.48 -4.33
C ALA A 297 -14.17 -12.33 -3.35
N LEU A 298 -14.85 -11.69 -2.40
CA LEU A 298 -15.79 -12.34 -1.48
C LEU A 298 -17.12 -12.75 -2.13
N GLY A 299 -17.33 -12.44 -3.42
CA GLY A 299 -18.60 -12.71 -4.11
C GLY A 299 -19.69 -11.66 -3.85
N LEU A 300 -19.38 -10.55 -3.18
CA LEU A 300 -20.35 -9.47 -2.95
C LEU A 300 -20.46 -8.57 -4.18
N PRO A 301 -21.68 -8.08 -4.52
CA PRO A 301 -21.83 -7.08 -5.57
C PRO A 301 -21.06 -5.80 -5.20
N ALA A 302 -20.12 -5.40 -6.06
CA ALA A 302 -19.22 -4.29 -5.78
C ALA A 302 -19.03 -3.37 -7.00
N TRP A 303 -18.94 -2.05 -6.79
CA TRP A 303 -18.77 -1.09 -7.87
C TRP A 303 -17.88 0.09 -7.48
N VAL A 304 -17.46 0.81 -8.51
CA VAL A 304 -16.85 2.14 -8.38
C VAL A 304 -17.82 3.25 -8.78
N HIS A 305 -17.72 4.40 -8.14
CA HIS A 305 -18.54 5.56 -8.45
C HIS A 305 -17.78 6.87 -8.26
N HIS A 306 -17.86 7.72 -9.29
CA HIS A 306 -17.50 9.13 -9.22
C HIS A 306 -18.36 9.90 -10.22
N ARG A 307 -18.86 11.09 -9.86
CA ARG A 307 -19.79 11.83 -10.73
C ARG A 307 -19.18 12.29 -12.06
N ARG A 308 -17.89 12.65 -12.03
CA ARG A 308 -17.12 13.15 -13.17
C ARG A 308 -15.69 12.64 -13.06
N PRO A 309 -15.44 11.33 -13.28
CA PRO A 309 -14.13 10.74 -13.05
C PRO A 309 -13.09 11.43 -13.96
N PRO A 310 -11.92 11.84 -13.46
CA PRO A 310 -10.83 12.25 -14.34
C PRO A 310 -10.35 11.05 -15.17
N ALA A 311 -9.62 11.31 -16.26
CA ALA A 311 -9.16 10.26 -17.17
C ALA A 311 -8.37 9.16 -16.46
N TRP A 312 -7.45 9.52 -15.58
CA TRP A 312 -6.65 8.54 -14.83
C TRP A 312 -7.48 7.65 -13.91
N LEU A 313 -8.61 8.14 -13.39
CA LEU A 313 -9.47 7.34 -12.52
C LEU A 313 -10.20 6.27 -13.33
N ARG A 314 -10.62 6.59 -14.57
CA ARG A 314 -11.19 5.60 -15.49
C ARG A 314 -10.14 4.57 -15.92
N GLU A 315 -8.91 5.01 -16.19
CA GLU A 315 -7.81 4.10 -16.53
C GLU A 315 -7.50 3.16 -15.36
N LEU A 316 -7.51 3.66 -14.12
CA LEU A 316 -7.37 2.83 -12.93
C LEU A 316 -8.49 1.79 -12.84
N TRP A 317 -9.75 2.21 -13.02
CA TRP A 317 -10.87 1.28 -13.01
C TRP A 317 -10.72 0.20 -14.07
N GLN A 318 -10.32 0.57 -15.29
CA GLN A 318 -10.07 -0.39 -16.36
C GLN A 318 -8.93 -1.36 -16.02
N ARG A 319 -7.79 -0.86 -15.52
CA ARG A 319 -6.62 -1.69 -15.19
C ARG A 319 -6.91 -2.73 -14.10
N TYR A 320 -7.77 -2.39 -13.13
CA TYR A 320 -8.19 -3.32 -12.07
C TYR A 320 -9.54 -4.01 -12.36
N GLY A 321 -10.12 -3.86 -13.55
CA GLY A 321 -11.39 -4.48 -13.92
C GLY A 321 -12.60 -4.01 -13.09
N MET A 322 -12.55 -2.81 -12.50
CA MET A 322 -13.63 -2.28 -11.65
C MET A 322 -14.79 -1.74 -12.48
N SER A 323 -16.00 -2.19 -12.16
CA SER A 323 -17.22 -1.80 -12.87
C SER A 323 -17.86 -0.55 -12.27
N PRO A 324 -18.19 0.48 -13.06
CA PRO A 324 -18.94 1.62 -12.59
C PRO A 324 -20.36 1.25 -12.11
N TRP A 325 -20.84 1.95 -11.07
CA TRP A 325 -22.19 1.77 -10.56
C TRP A 325 -23.26 1.96 -11.65
N GLY A 326 -24.24 1.05 -11.69
CA GLY A 326 -25.34 1.06 -12.65
C GLY A 326 -25.17 0.08 -13.82
N GLY A 327 -24.02 -0.62 -13.88
CA GLY A 327 -23.82 -1.79 -14.73
C GLY A 327 -23.66 -3.09 -13.91
N PRO A 328 -23.22 -4.18 -14.55
CA PRO A 328 -22.87 -5.42 -13.86
C PRO A 328 -21.85 -5.17 -12.74
N PRO A 329 -21.88 -5.95 -11.64
CA PRO A 329 -20.91 -5.82 -10.56
C PRO A 329 -19.48 -6.06 -11.04
N THR A 330 -18.52 -5.56 -10.27
CA THR A 330 -17.09 -5.81 -10.48
C THR A 330 -16.84 -7.32 -10.35
N PRO A 331 -16.25 -7.98 -11.36
CA PRO A 331 -15.91 -9.39 -11.27
C PRO A 331 -14.85 -9.64 -10.19
N ALA A 332 -14.86 -10.84 -9.62
CA ALA A 332 -13.82 -11.25 -8.69
C ALA A 332 -12.43 -11.17 -9.37
N PRO A 333 -11.42 -10.57 -8.72
CA PRO A 333 -10.05 -10.59 -9.22
C PRO A 333 -9.54 -12.03 -9.41
N ALA A 334 -8.68 -12.24 -10.42
CA ALA A 334 -8.02 -13.52 -10.60
C ALA A 334 -7.23 -13.90 -9.34
N ARG A 335 -7.45 -15.12 -8.85
CA ARG A 335 -6.77 -15.67 -7.67
C ARG A 335 -5.67 -16.62 -8.15
N PRO A 336 -4.38 -16.34 -7.86
CA PRO A 336 -3.30 -17.26 -8.24
C PRO A 336 -3.41 -18.59 -7.49
N ASP A 337 -2.96 -19.66 -8.14
CA ASP A 337 -2.93 -21.02 -7.56
C ASP A 337 -2.05 -21.11 -6.33
N VAL A 338 -0.92 -20.38 -6.34
CA VAL A 338 -0.02 -20.25 -5.21
C VAL A 338 -0.41 -19.03 -4.38
N GLU A 339 -0.57 -19.24 -3.08
CA GLU A 339 -0.75 -18.18 -2.08
C GLU A 339 0.34 -17.10 -2.21
N PRO A 340 0.01 -15.83 -2.43
CA PRO A 340 0.98 -14.76 -2.62
C PRO A 340 2.00 -14.63 -1.48
N ALA A 341 1.57 -14.74 -0.22
CA ALA A 341 2.48 -14.71 0.93
C ALA A 341 3.54 -15.83 0.85
N ARG A 342 3.11 -17.04 0.46
CA ARG A 342 4.00 -18.18 0.24
C ARG A 342 4.94 -17.96 -0.92
N ARG A 343 4.45 -17.41 -2.05
CA ARG A 343 5.31 -17.12 -3.20
C ARG A 343 6.39 -16.10 -2.84
N ILE A 344 6.02 -15.04 -2.12
CA ILE A 344 6.97 -14.04 -1.62
C ILE A 344 8.01 -14.70 -0.70
N ALA A 345 7.59 -15.55 0.24
CA ALA A 345 8.51 -16.27 1.11
C ALA A 345 9.51 -17.16 0.34
N GLN A 346 9.05 -17.89 -0.67
CA GLN A 346 9.90 -18.69 -1.56
C GLN A 346 10.95 -17.82 -2.25
N ILE A 347 10.52 -16.73 -2.89
CA ILE A 347 11.41 -15.76 -3.56
C ILE A 347 12.49 -15.24 -2.61
N LEU A 348 12.13 -14.93 -1.36
CA LEU A 348 13.07 -14.41 -0.36
C LEU A 348 14.10 -15.45 0.09
N THR A 349 13.77 -16.74 0.01
CA THR A 349 14.69 -17.85 0.34
C THR A 349 15.52 -18.35 -0.84
N GLU A 350 15.07 -18.13 -2.07
CA GLU A 350 15.86 -18.43 -3.25
C GLU A 350 17.10 -17.52 -3.26
N ASP A 351 18.30 -18.06 -3.46
CA ASP A 351 19.57 -17.30 -3.62
C ASP A 351 19.63 -16.56 -4.97
N ARG A 352 18.55 -15.85 -5.30
CA ARG A 352 18.46 -14.97 -6.45
C ARG A 352 18.88 -13.57 -6.02
N HIS A 353 20.03 -13.12 -6.52
CA HIS A 353 20.21 -11.70 -6.73
C HIS A 353 19.21 -11.26 -7.81
N PRO A 354 18.52 -10.11 -7.66
CA PRO A 354 17.77 -9.55 -8.78
C PRO A 354 18.76 -9.34 -9.93
N SER A 355 18.68 -10.18 -10.96
CA SER A 355 19.58 -10.11 -12.10
C SER A 355 19.53 -8.70 -12.68
N ALA A 356 20.69 -8.11 -12.95
CA ALA A 356 20.77 -6.87 -13.72
C ALA A 356 19.97 -7.04 -15.02
N PRO A 357 19.29 -5.99 -15.53
CA PRO A 357 18.50 -6.09 -16.73
C PRO A 357 19.35 -6.67 -17.86
N HIS A 358 18.99 -7.87 -18.33
CA HIS A 358 19.60 -8.46 -19.51
C HIS A 358 19.37 -7.48 -20.66
N THR A 359 20.47 -6.93 -21.18
CA THR A 359 20.46 -6.25 -22.46
C THR A 359 20.22 -7.33 -23.49
N THR A 360 18.98 -7.47 -23.96
CA THR A 360 18.69 -8.32 -25.12
C THR A 360 19.25 -7.61 -26.34
N ALA A 361 20.56 -7.79 -26.58
CA ALA A 361 21.16 -7.50 -27.86
C ALA A 361 20.68 -8.58 -28.85
N GLN A 362 19.89 -8.13 -29.82
CA GLN A 362 19.87 -8.58 -31.21
C GLN A 362 20.20 -10.06 -31.46
N GLN A 363 19.16 -10.87 -31.65
CA GLN A 363 19.22 -11.89 -32.69
C GLN A 363 18.72 -11.24 -33.97
N GLU A 364 19.66 -10.73 -34.76
CA GLU A 364 19.46 -10.49 -36.18
C GLU A 364 19.31 -11.87 -36.83
N GLU A 365 18.16 -12.11 -37.46
CA GLU A 365 18.01 -13.17 -38.45
C GLU A 365 18.89 -12.80 -39.65
N GLU A 366 19.99 -13.54 -39.82
CA GLU A 366 20.67 -13.62 -41.11
C GLU A 366 19.75 -14.33 -42.11
N PRO A 367 19.51 -13.76 -43.31
CA PRO A 367 18.94 -14.51 -44.41
C PRO A 367 20.02 -15.33 -45.08
N THR A 368 19.91 -16.66 -45.02
CA THR A 368 20.75 -17.58 -45.80
C THR A 368 20.39 -17.49 -47.29
N PRO A 369 21.40 -17.48 -48.21
CA PRO A 369 21.24 -17.20 -49.65
C PRO A 369 20.44 -18.21 -50.47
#